data_AF-A0AAU2X2Y6-F1
#
_entry.id   AF-A0AAU2X2Y6-F1
#
_cell.length_a   1.000
_cell.length_b   1.000
_cell.length_c   1.000
_cell.angle_alpha   90.00
_cell.angle_beta   90.00
_cell.angle_gamma   90.00
#
_symmetry.space_group_name_H-M   'P 1'
#
loop_
_entity.id
_entity.type
_entity.pdbx_description
1 polymer ?
#
loop_
_entity_poly.entity_id
_entity_poly.type
_entity_poly.pdbx_seq_one_letter_code
_entity_poly.pdbx_strand_id
1 'polypeptide(L)'
;MRATISAETASEVFAAASKSTYWVRVSKNLHTWVKSGSYTWSVVLYPGYQALIDGREGYGGTEFLHVSAEDVQTVAIREAAKEAMAAKAAKVAKSRACR
;
A
#
# COMPACT_ATOMS: atom_id res chain seq x y z
N MET A 1 24.38 2.80 -7.18
CA MET A 1 24.04 3.09 -5.77
C MET A 1 22.62 2.62 -5.53
N ARG A 2 22.40 1.65 -4.63
CA ARG A 2 21.05 1.22 -4.25
C ARG A 2 20.49 2.35 -3.36
N ALA A 3 19.41 2.99 -3.73
CA ALA A 3 18.79 4.01 -2.89
C ALA A 3 18.37 3.33 -1.58
N THR A 4 19.00 3.73 -0.46
CA THR A 4 18.69 3.20 0.87
C THR A 4 17.78 4.21 1.55
N ILE A 5 16.57 3.78 1.90
CA ILE A 5 15.66 4.58 2.73
C ILE A 5 15.95 4.34 4.20
N SER A 6 15.69 5.34 5.05
CA SER A 6 15.82 5.15 6.50
C SER A 6 14.70 4.24 7.03
N ALA A 7 14.98 3.56 8.15
CA ALA A 7 13.99 2.75 8.85
C ALA A 7 12.78 3.58 9.33
N GLU A 8 13.02 4.82 9.73
CA GLU A 8 11.97 5.77 10.14
C GLU A 8 11.02 6.07 8.99
N THR A 9 11.54 6.44 7.82
CA THR A 9 10.70 6.71 6.65
C THR A 9 9.95 5.47 6.18
N ALA A 10 10.59 4.29 6.20
CA ALA A 10 9.90 3.04 5.88
C ALA A 10 8.74 2.79 6.85
N SER A 11 8.96 2.97 8.15
CA SER A 11 7.94 2.80 9.19
C SER A 11 6.78 3.78 9.02
N GLU A 12 7.05 5.05 8.72
CA GLU A 12 6.03 6.06 8.41
C GLU A 12 5.17 5.68 7.20
N VAL A 13 5.81 5.21 6.12
CA VAL A 13 5.13 4.77 4.90
C VAL A 13 4.24 3.57 5.19
N PHE A 14 4.72 2.58 5.95
CA PHE A 14 3.91 1.42 6.35
C PHE A 14 2.77 1.81 7.30
N ALA A 15 2.99 2.74 8.22
CA ALA A 15 1.95 3.28 9.09
C ALA A 15 0.90 4.09 8.32
N ALA A 16 1.29 4.77 7.24
CA ALA A 16 0.35 5.42 6.34
C ALA A 16 -0.45 4.38 5.52
N ALA A 17 0.22 3.33 5.04
CA ALA A 17 -0.42 2.25 4.29
C ALA A 17 -1.43 1.47 5.14
N SER A 18 -1.15 1.23 6.42
CA SER A 18 -2.08 0.60 7.36
C SER A 18 -3.30 1.45 7.71
N LYS A 19 -3.32 2.72 7.32
CA LYS A 19 -4.47 3.62 7.46
C LYS A 19 -5.12 3.94 6.11
N SER A 20 -4.58 3.40 5.02
CA SER A 20 -5.07 3.68 3.67
C SER A 20 -6.41 2.99 3.44
N THR A 21 -7.40 3.78 3.05
CA THR A 21 -8.74 3.31 2.66
C THR A 21 -8.83 3.03 1.16
N TYR A 22 -7.73 3.26 0.42
CA TYR A 22 -7.66 3.06 -1.02
C TYR A 22 -6.69 1.95 -1.37
N TRP A 23 -7.24 0.84 -1.83
CA TRP A 23 -6.49 -0.31 -2.31
C TRP A 23 -7.00 -0.74 -3.69
N VAL A 24 -6.05 -1.04 -4.57
CA VAL A 24 -6.32 -1.49 -5.93
C VAL A 24 -5.76 -2.88 -6.10
N ARG A 25 -6.60 -3.81 -6.56
CA ARG A 25 -6.13 -5.12 -6.99
C ARG A 25 -5.51 -5.01 -8.37
N VAL A 26 -4.24 -5.36 -8.48
CA VAL A 26 -3.51 -5.50 -9.75
C VAL A 26 -3.07 -6.95 -9.85
N SER A 27 -3.68 -7.69 -10.78
CA SER A 27 -3.55 -9.16 -10.84
C SER A 27 -3.91 -9.82 -9.50
N LYS A 28 -2.96 -10.49 -8.83
CA LYS A 28 -3.14 -11.12 -7.52
C LYS A 28 -2.73 -10.23 -6.34
N ASN A 29 -2.10 -9.10 -6.60
CA ASN A 29 -1.51 -8.24 -5.57
C ASN A 29 -2.45 -7.08 -5.24
N LEU A 30 -2.29 -6.53 -4.04
CA LEU A 30 -2.97 -5.31 -3.62
C LEU A 30 -1.96 -4.18 -3.56
N HIS A 31 -2.28 -3.07 -4.22
CA HIS A 31 -1.45 -1.88 -4.29
C HIS A 31 -2.15 -0.73 -3.58
N THR A 32 -1.37 0.07 -2.85
CA THR A 32 -1.78 1.38 -2.37
C THR A 32 -0.68 2.39 -2.62
N TRP A 33 -1.07 3.66 -2.69
CA TRP A 33 -0.16 4.77 -2.85
C TRP A 33 -0.40 5.75 -1.71
N VAL A 34 0.66 6.05 -0.97
CA VAL A 34 0.58 6.92 0.21
C VAL A 34 1.54 8.08 0.05
N LYS A 35 1.12 9.27 0.46
CA LYS A 35 2.00 10.43 0.50
C LYS A 35 2.73 10.45 1.84
N SER A 36 4.05 10.52 1.79
CA SER A 36 4.89 10.80 2.96
C SER A 36 6.03 11.71 2.53
N GLY A 37 6.15 12.85 3.22
CA GLY A 37 7.02 13.95 2.79
C GLY A 37 6.68 14.46 1.39
N SER A 38 7.71 14.67 0.57
CA SER A 38 7.59 15.15 -0.82
C SER A 38 7.35 14.04 -1.85
N TYR A 39 7.17 12.78 -1.41
CA TYR A 39 7.07 11.62 -2.28
C TYR A 39 5.73 10.92 -2.16
N THR A 40 5.29 10.33 -3.28
CA THR A 40 4.23 9.32 -3.30
C THR A 40 4.89 7.96 -3.29
N TRP A 41 4.58 7.13 -2.31
CA TRP A 41 5.17 5.82 -2.09
C TRP A 41 4.21 4.73 -2.54
N SER A 42 4.71 3.76 -3.30
CA SER A 42 3.94 2.58 -3.69
C SER A 42 4.18 1.44 -2.72
N VAL A 43 3.11 0.94 -2.11
CA VAL A 43 3.13 -0.21 -1.21
C VAL A 43 2.32 -1.34 -1.82
N VAL A 44 2.93 -2.52 -1.84
CA VAL A 44 2.40 -3.74 -2.44
C VAL A 44 2.23 -4.80 -1.37
N LEU A 45 1.07 -5.42 -1.34
CA LEU A 45 0.76 -6.56 -0.50
C LEU A 45 0.58 -7.79 -1.38
N TYR A 46 1.55 -8.70 -1.28
CA TYR A 46 1.51 -9.99 -1.95
C TYR A 46 0.75 -11.02 -1.09
N PRO A 47 -0.03 -11.93 -1.70
CA PRO A 47 -0.70 -12.99 -0.95
C PRO A 47 0.33 -13.92 -0.29
N GLY A 48 0.26 -14.04 1.04
CA GLY A 48 1.13 -14.95 1.80
C GLY A 48 2.53 -14.40 2.13
N TYR A 49 2.86 -13.16 1.74
CA TYR A 49 4.14 -12.53 2.04
C TYR A 49 3.96 -11.25 2.86
N GLN A 50 5.09 -10.68 3.30
CA GLN A 50 5.15 -9.36 3.91
C GLN A 50 4.74 -8.27 2.91
N ALA A 51 4.21 -7.16 3.44
CA ALA A 51 4.02 -5.96 2.63
C ALA A 51 5.39 -5.41 2.19
N LEU A 52 5.42 -4.72 1.06
CA LEU A 52 6.65 -4.24 0.43
C LEU A 52 6.45 -2.79 -0.04
N ILE A 53 7.40 -1.90 0.24
CA ILE A 53 7.56 -0.65 -0.50
C ILE A 53 8.24 -1.01 -1.83
N ASP A 54 7.49 -0.92 -2.92
CA ASP A 54 8.00 -1.20 -4.27
C ASP A 54 8.89 -0.06 -4.75
N GLY A 55 8.44 1.18 -4.54
CA GLY A 55 9.17 2.37 -4.92
C GLY A 55 8.51 3.66 -4.47
N ARG A 56 9.05 4.78 -4.93
CA ARG A 56 8.52 6.12 -4.71
C ARG A 56 8.60 6.97 -5.97
N GLU A 57 7.74 7.97 -6.06
CA GLU A 57 7.68 8.94 -7.14
C GLU A 57 7.67 10.36 -6.57
N GLY A 58 8.45 11.24 -7.20
CA GLY A 58 8.53 12.67 -6.86
C GLY A 58 9.09 13.50 -8.02
N TYR A 59 9.46 14.76 -7.74
CA TYR A 59 9.95 15.72 -8.75
C TYR A 59 11.17 15.26 -9.55
N GLY A 60 11.95 14.29 -9.05
CA GLY A 60 13.11 13.69 -9.71
C GLY A 60 12.85 12.40 -10.49
N GLY A 61 11.58 11.94 -10.56
CA GLY A 61 11.19 10.69 -11.22
C GLY A 61 10.83 9.56 -10.26
N THR A 62 10.89 8.32 -10.76
CA THR A 62 10.52 7.09 -10.04
C THR A 62 11.76 6.33 -9.59
N GLU A 63 11.79 5.93 -8.31
CA GLU A 63 12.85 5.11 -7.73
C GLU A 63 12.28 3.79 -7.19
N PHE A 64 12.89 2.66 -7.56
CA PHE A 64 12.52 1.33 -7.07
C PHE A 64 13.40 0.92 -5.88
N LEU A 65 12.77 0.46 -4.80
CA LEU A 65 13.43 0.28 -3.49
C LEU A 65 13.34 -1.16 -2.98
N HIS A 66 12.17 -1.79 -3.08
CA HIS A 66 11.87 -3.14 -2.60
C HIS A 66 12.25 -3.36 -1.12
N VAL A 67 11.64 -2.58 -0.23
CA VAL A 67 11.83 -2.72 1.23
C VAL A 67 10.66 -3.44 1.86
N SER A 68 10.92 -4.55 2.55
CA SER A 68 9.89 -5.34 3.23
C SER A 68 9.48 -4.71 4.55
N ALA A 69 8.18 -4.81 4.87
CA ALA A 69 7.63 -4.49 6.17
C ALA A 69 7.96 -5.58 7.18
N GLU A 70 7.93 -5.21 8.46
CA GLU A 70 7.91 -6.19 9.54
C GLU A 70 6.56 -6.94 9.57
N ASP A 71 6.51 -8.07 10.28
CA ASP A 71 5.28 -8.88 10.36
C ASP A 71 4.13 -8.12 11.03
N VAL A 72 4.41 -7.38 12.10
CA VAL A 72 3.40 -6.56 12.81
C VAL A 72 2.83 -5.48 11.89
N GLN A 73 3.69 -4.82 11.11
CA GLN A 73 3.28 -3.82 10.12
C GLN A 73 2.44 -4.48 9.00
N THR A 74 2.87 -5.65 8.53
CA THR A 74 2.16 -6.43 7.51
C THR A 74 0.75 -6.81 7.96
N VAL A 75 0.56 -7.21 9.21
CA VAL A 75 -0.75 -7.54 9.76
C VAL A 75 -1.68 -6.32 9.70
N ALA A 76 -1.22 -5.16 10.17
CA ALA A 76 -2.03 -3.94 10.14
C ALA A 76 -2.38 -3.51 8.70
N ILE A 77 -1.42 -3.59 7.78
CA ILE A 77 -1.63 -3.30 6.36
C ILE A 77 -2.64 -4.26 5.73
N ARG A 78 -2.56 -5.55 6.08
CA ARG A 78 -3.46 -6.58 5.56
C ARG A 78 -4.89 -6.37 6.02
N GLU A 79 -5.12 -5.97 7.26
CA GLU A 79 -6.46 -5.62 7.75
C GLU A 79 -7.02 -4.40 7.02
N ALA A 80 -6.24 -3.31 6.89
CA ALA A 80 -6.66 -2.13 6.14
C ALA A 80 -7.03 -2.44 4.67
N ALA A 81 -6.23 -3.28 4.01
CA ALA A 81 -6.49 -3.71 2.64
C ALA A 81 -7.78 -4.55 2.53
N LYS A 82 -8.04 -5.45 3.49
CA LYS A 82 -9.28 -6.23 3.54
C LYS A 82 -10.50 -5.33 3.70
N GLU A 83 -10.46 -4.40 4.65
CA GLU A 83 -11.55 -3.46 4.92
C GLU A 83 -11.88 -2.60 3.70
N ALA A 84 -10.85 -2.02 3.07
CA ALA A 84 -11.02 -1.21 1.86
C ALA A 84 -11.67 -1.99 0.71
N MET A 85 -11.25 -3.24 0.51
CA MET A 85 -11.79 -4.10 -0.53
C MET A 85 -13.24 -4.54 -0.24
N ALA A 86 -13.56 -4.83 1.02
CA ALA A 86 -14.92 -5.12 1.44
C ALA A 86 -15.85 -3.91 1.24
N ALA A 87 -15.40 -2.71 1.62
CA ALA A 87 -16.14 -1.47 1.40
C ALA A 87 -16.39 -1.20 -0.09
N LYS A 88 -15.39 -1.47 -0.95
CA LYS A 88 -15.54 -1.36 -2.41
C LYS A 88 -16.56 -2.37 -2.95
N ALA A 89 -16.51 -3.62 -2.50
CA ALA A 89 -17.48 -4.64 -2.89
C ALA A 89 -18.92 -4.27 -2.50
N ALA A 90 -19.12 -3.74 -1.29
CA ALA A 90 -20.42 -3.28 -0.82
C ALA A 90 -20.99 -2.14 -1.67
N LYS A 91 -20.16 -1.15 -2.06
CA LYS A 91 -20.56 -0.06 -2.95
C LYS A 91 -20.99 -0.58 -4.33
N VAL A 92 -20.25 -1.54 -4.88
CA VAL A 92 -20.59 -2.16 -6.17
C VAL A 92 -21.92 -2.93 -6.08
N ALA A 93 -22.13 -3.72 -5.03
CA ALA A 93 -23.38 -4.46 -4.81
C ALA A 93 -24.59 -3.50 -4.73
N LYS A 94 -24.48 -2.41 -3.95
CA LYS A 94 -25.53 -1.40 -3.85
C LYS A 94 -25.85 -0.74 -5.19
N SER A 95 -24.83 -0.42 -5.99
CA SER A 95 -25.02 0.19 -7.32
C SER A 95 -25.71 -0.74 -8.33
N ARG A 96 -25.58 -2.06 -8.15
CA ARG A 96 -26.24 -3.06 -8.99
C ARG A 96 -27.69 -3.31 -8.57
N ALA A 97 -28.00 -3.18 -7.28
CA ALA A 97 -29.36 -3.37 -6.76
C ALA A 97 -30.33 -2.20 -7.06
N CYS A 98 -29.81 -1.04 -7.47
CA CYS A 98 -30.59 0.17 -7.80
C CYS A 98 -30.73 0.39 -9.33
N ARG A 99 -30.27 -0.57 -10.14
CA ARG A 99 -30.50 -0.61 -11.60
C ARG A 99 -31.59 -1.61 -11.91
#